data_AF-A0A923N797-F1
#
_entry.id   AF-A0A923N797-F1
#
_cell.length_a   1.000
_cell.length_b   1.000
_cell.length_c   1.000
_cell.angle_alpha   90.00
_cell.angle_beta   90.00
_cell.angle_gamma   90.00
#
_symmetry.space_group_name_H-M   'P 1'
#
loop_
_entity.id
_entity.type
_entity.pdbx_description
1 polymer ?
#
loop_
_entity_poly.entity_id
_entity_poly.type
_entity_poly.pdbx_seq_one_letter_code
_entity_poly.pdbx_strand_id
1 'polypeptide(L)'
;MDLQGWWTKDEEGYMEFETSQLQRFYEAVTESYHRVYNSFLDENDDDDEAYYKALERGYEMVTDYKTIDGISQFATTYNTPEYLVDVWYGVDEETGKKVYNKGFLRINRN
;
A
#
# COMPACT_ATOMS: atom_id res chain seq x y z
N MET A 1 8.03 13.55 6.47
CA MET A 1 7.22 13.87 5.28
C MET A 1 5.94 13.10 5.44
N ASP A 2 4.80 13.74 5.23
CA ASP A 2 3.48 13.14 5.31
C ASP A 2 2.68 13.63 4.09
N LEU A 3 2.31 12.71 3.21
CA LEU A 3 1.52 12.98 2.01
C LEU A 3 0.27 12.13 2.08
N GLN A 4 -0.88 12.73 1.83
CA GLN A 4 -2.16 12.02 1.77
C GLN A 4 -2.97 12.55 0.61
N GLY A 5 -3.78 11.67 0.03
CA GLY A 5 -4.73 12.04 -1.00
C GLY A 5 -5.61 10.88 -1.42
N TRP A 6 -6.37 11.09 -2.48
CA TRP A 6 -7.24 10.07 -3.05
C TRP A 6 -6.59 9.33 -4.21
N TRP A 7 -7.11 8.13 -4.49
CA TRP A 7 -6.87 7.37 -5.71
C TRP A 7 -8.21 6.89 -6.29
N THR A 8 -8.25 6.70 -7.60
CA THR A 8 -9.39 6.14 -8.33
C THR A 8 -8.92 5.11 -9.35
N LYS A 9 -9.78 4.17 -9.74
CA LYS A 9 -9.54 3.30 -10.89
C LYS A 9 -10.25 3.84 -12.12
N ASP A 10 -9.55 3.87 -13.24
CA ASP A 10 -10.14 4.15 -14.55
C ASP A 10 -10.94 2.94 -15.10
N GLU A 11 -11.47 3.08 -16.32
CA GLU A 11 -12.26 2.03 -16.98
C GLU A 11 -11.42 0.80 -17.36
N GLU A 12 -10.10 0.93 -17.46
CA GLU A 12 -9.16 -0.15 -17.79
C GLU A 12 -8.59 -0.82 -16.52
N GLY A 13 -8.84 -0.24 -15.34
CA GLY A 13 -8.41 -0.73 -14.04
C GLY A 13 -7.09 -0.14 -13.52
N TYR A 14 -6.52 0.86 -14.19
CA TYR A 14 -5.32 1.56 -13.73
C TYR A 14 -5.66 2.55 -12.61
N MET A 15 -4.72 2.74 -11.70
CA MET A 15 -4.87 3.70 -10.60
C MET A 15 -4.46 5.10 -11.04
N GLU A 16 -5.39 6.03 -10.91
CA GLU A 16 -5.14 7.46 -10.96
C GLU A 16 -5.03 8.03 -9.55
N PHE A 17 -4.22 9.08 -9.39
CA PHE A 17 -3.91 9.68 -8.09
C PHE A 17 -4.19 11.17 -8.12
N GLU A 18 -4.56 11.73 -6.96
CA GLU A 18 -4.80 13.17 -6.79
C GLU A 18 -3.63 14.04 -7.26
N THR A 19 -2.40 13.57 -7.03
CA THR A 19 -1.19 14.25 -7.46
C THR A 19 -0.20 13.27 -8.06
N SER A 20 0.60 13.74 -9.02
CA SER A 20 1.71 12.97 -9.59
C SER A 20 2.78 12.62 -8.54
N GLN A 21 2.87 13.40 -7.45
CA GLN A 21 3.76 13.10 -6.34
C GLN A 21 3.29 11.85 -5.58
N LEU A 22 1.99 11.73 -5.28
CA LEU A 22 1.43 10.54 -4.63
C LEU A 22 1.66 9.29 -5.47
N GLN A 23 1.39 9.39 -6.78
CA GLN A 23 1.65 8.30 -7.72
C GLN A 23 3.11 7.83 -7.66
N ARG A 24 4.07 8.77 -7.80
CA ARG A 24 5.50 8.44 -7.82
C ARG A 24 5.97 7.76 -6.53
N PHE A 25 5.50 8.22 -5.37
CA PHE A 25 5.87 7.59 -4.11
C PHE A 25 5.20 6.23 -3.93
N TYR A 26 3.92 6.11 -4.28
CA TYR A 26 3.23 4.82 -4.25
C TYR A 26 3.96 3.79 -5.14
N GLU A 27 4.23 4.12 -6.39
CA GLU A 27 4.95 3.27 -7.33
C GLU A 27 6.36 2.92 -6.81
N ALA A 28 7.14 3.91 -6.35
CA ALA A 28 8.50 3.66 -5.87
C ALA A 28 8.55 2.74 -4.64
N VAL A 29 7.63 2.92 -3.68
CA VAL A 29 7.57 2.10 -2.46
C VAL A 29 7.09 0.68 -2.80
N THR A 30 6.02 0.55 -3.56
CA THR A 30 5.48 -0.76 -3.96
C THR A 30 6.46 -1.53 -4.83
N GLU A 31 7.11 -0.89 -5.81
CA GLU A 31 8.16 -1.50 -6.63
C GLU A 31 9.35 -1.92 -5.77
N SER A 32 9.78 -1.08 -4.82
CA SER A 32 10.88 -1.45 -3.94
C SER A 32 10.55 -2.65 -3.06
N TYR A 33 9.33 -2.75 -2.55
CA TYR A 33 8.87 -3.92 -1.80
C TYR A 33 8.88 -5.17 -2.69
N HIS A 34 8.21 -5.12 -3.85
CA HIS A 34 8.09 -6.28 -4.74
C HIS A 34 9.44 -6.74 -5.27
N ARG A 35 10.37 -5.82 -5.58
CA ARG A 35 11.72 -6.18 -6.00
C ARG A 35 12.47 -6.98 -4.93
N VAL A 36 12.38 -6.57 -3.66
CA VAL A 36 13.07 -7.27 -2.56
C VAL A 36 12.39 -8.59 -2.25
N TYR A 37 11.05 -8.61 -2.16
CA TYR A 37 10.29 -9.83 -1.93
C TYR A 37 10.56 -10.87 -3.03
N ASN A 38 10.45 -10.47 -4.31
CA ASN A 38 10.67 -11.38 -5.43
C ASN A 38 12.12 -11.88 -5.49
N SER A 39 13.10 -11.06 -5.12
CA SER A 39 14.50 -11.52 -5.01
C SER A 39 14.64 -12.67 -4.01
N PHE A 40 13.91 -12.63 -2.89
CA PHE A 40 13.93 -13.73 -1.93
C PHE A 40 13.08 -14.92 -2.36
N LEU A 41 11.97 -14.67 -3.06
CA LEU A 41 11.15 -15.74 -3.62
C LEU A 41 11.95 -16.55 -4.65
N ASP A 42 12.66 -15.87 -5.55
CA ASP A 42 13.52 -16.50 -6.56
C ASP A 42 14.70 -17.28 -5.94
N GLU A 43 15.22 -16.83 -4.78
CA GLU A 43 16.34 -17.48 -4.09
C GLU A 43 15.94 -18.72 -3.27
N ASN A 44 14.73 -18.73 -2.70
CA ASN A 44 14.34 -19.73 -1.70
C ASN A 44 13.23 -20.67 -2.17
N ASP A 45 12.51 -20.32 -3.25
CA ASP A 45 11.39 -21.10 -3.81
C ASP A 45 10.30 -21.41 -2.75
N ASP A 46 10.17 -20.53 -1.75
CA ASP A 46 9.24 -20.64 -0.63
C ASP A 46 8.74 -19.25 -0.24
N ASP A 47 7.42 -19.03 -0.36
CA ASP A 47 6.76 -17.74 -0.07
C ASP A 47 6.89 -17.32 1.40
N ASP A 48 6.82 -18.28 2.34
CA ASP A 48 6.90 -17.98 3.78
C ASP A 48 8.34 -17.54 4.12
N GLU A 49 9.35 -18.27 3.63
CA GLU A 49 10.76 -17.90 3.83
C GLU A 49 11.08 -16.55 3.16
N ALA A 50 10.55 -16.29 1.97
CA ALA A 50 10.71 -15.01 1.29
C ALA A 50 10.10 -13.86 2.07
N TYR A 51 8.91 -14.05 2.64
CA TYR A 51 8.26 -13.08 3.51
C TYR A 51 9.12 -12.77 4.74
N TYR A 52 9.58 -13.80 5.49
CA TYR A 52 10.38 -13.56 6.68
C TYR A 52 11.72 -12.86 6.37
N LYS A 53 12.38 -13.21 5.25
CA LYS A 53 13.60 -12.52 4.83
C LYS A 53 13.38 -11.08 4.41
N ALA A 54 12.25 -10.79 3.73
CA ALA A 54 11.85 -9.42 3.42
C ALA A 54 11.61 -8.62 4.71
N LEU A 55 10.90 -9.22 5.67
CA LEU A 55 10.60 -8.64 6.97
C LEU A 55 11.86 -8.32 7.77
N GLU A 56 12.84 -9.24 7.81
CA GLU A 56 14.15 -9.02 8.43
C GLU A 56 14.91 -7.83 7.83
N ARG A 57 14.67 -7.51 6.55
CA ARG A 57 15.22 -6.32 5.87
C ARG A 57 14.37 -5.07 6.03
N GLY A 58 13.31 -5.10 6.82
CA GLY A 58 12.40 -3.97 7.02
C GLY A 58 11.39 -3.76 5.89
N TYR A 59 11.15 -4.79 5.08
CA TYR A 59 10.15 -4.77 4.01
C TYR A 59 8.95 -5.63 4.40
N GLU A 60 7.76 -5.05 4.37
CA GLU A 60 6.55 -5.77 4.77
C GLU A 60 5.34 -5.28 3.95
N MET A 61 4.46 -6.21 3.55
CA MET A 61 3.14 -5.89 3.04
C MET A 61 2.08 -6.58 3.89
N VAL A 62 1.22 -5.80 4.53
CA VAL A 62 0.13 -6.31 5.38
C VAL A 62 -1.18 -5.76 4.87
N THR A 63 -2.20 -6.61 4.74
CA THR A 63 -3.57 -6.16 4.46
C THR A 63 -4.46 -6.52 5.65
N ASP A 64 -4.83 -5.51 6.44
CA ASP A 64 -5.67 -5.69 7.64
C ASP A 64 -6.38 -4.38 8.03
N TYR A 65 -7.19 -4.43 9.08
CA TYR A 65 -7.77 -3.25 9.71
C TYR A 65 -6.71 -2.48 10.51
N LYS A 66 -6.59 -1.19 10.19
CA LYS A 66 -5.71 -0.23 10.85
C LYS A 66 -6.50 1.02 11.23
N THR A 67 -6.18 1.61 12.37
CA THR A 67 -6.76 2.91 12.76
C THR A 67 -6.05 4.03 11.99
N ILE A 68 -6.78 4.72 11.12
CA ILE A 68 -6.31 5.88 10.35
C ILE A 68 -7.29 7.02 10.62
N ASP A 69 -6.79 8.17 11.09
CA ASP A 69 -7.60 9.34 11.48
C ASP A 69 -8.70 9.03 12.50
N GLY A 70 -8.40 8.12 13.44
CA GLY A 70 -9.35 7.69 14.47
C GLY A 70 -10.47 6.77 13.95
N ILE A 71 -10.41 6.36 12.68
CA ILE A 71 -11.39 5.46 12.05
C ILE A 71 -10.69 4.13 11.73
N SER A 72 -11.38 3.02 11.97
CA SER A 72 -10.89 1.71 11.53
C SER A 72 -11.06 1.60 10.01
N GLN A 73 -9.94 1.54 9.30
CA GLN A 73 -9.88 1.39 7.85
C GLN A 73 -9.31 0.02 7.49
N PHE A 74 -9.88 -0.63 6.49
CA PHE A 74 -9.28 -1.85 5.92
C PHE A 74 -8.25 -1.43 4.87
N ALA A 75 -6.96 -1.55 5.22
CA ALA A 75 -5.87 -0.97 4.47
C ALA A 75 -4.83 -2.03 4.09
N THR A 76 -4.23 -1.87 2.92
CA THR A 76 -2.96 -2.50 2.56
C THR A 76 -1.84 -1.53 2.92
N THR A 77 -0.96 -1.96 3.82
CA THR A 77 0.23 -1.24 4.28
C THR A 77 1.44 -1.83 3.57
N TYR A 78 2.21 -0.98 2.89
CA TYR A 78 3.56 -1.29 2.43
C TYR A 78 4.56 -0.59 3.33
N ASN A 79 5.41 -1.34 4.02
CA ASN A 79 6.48 -0.84 4.83
C ASN A 79 7.82 -1.11 4.14
N THR A 80 8.69 -0.11 4.14
CA THR A 80 10.08 -0.18 3.64
C THR A 80 10.97 0.55 4.64
N PRO A 81 12.30 0.39 4.61
CA PRO A 81 13.17 1.11 5.53
C PRO A 81 13.03 2.64 5.51
N GLU A 82 12.59 3.23 4.40
CA GLU A 82 12.50 4.68 4.24
C GLU A 82 11.06 5.22 4.35
N TYR A 83 10.08 4.44 3.94
CA TYR A 83 8.69 4.90 3.81
C TYR A 83 7.68 3.84 4.21
N LEU A 84 6.54 4.33 4.68
CA LEU A 84 5.33 3.57 4.93
C LEU A 84 4.20 4.13 4.05
N VAL A 85 3.51 3.25 3.33
CA VAL A 85 2.36 3.59 2.50
C VAL A 85 1.14 2.81 2.97
N ASP A 86 0.12 3.51 3.45
CA ASP A 86 -1.20 2.96 3.74
C ASP A 86 -2.14 3.23 2.56
N VAL A 87 -2.80 2.22 2.02
CA VAL A 87 -3.82 2.37 0.96
C VAL A 87 -5.11 1.71 1.40
N TRP A 88 -6.23 2.44 1.38
CA TRP A 88 -7.53 1.91 1.78
C TRP A 88 -8.64 2.35 0.83
N TYR A 89 -9.71 1.56 0.80
CA TYR A 89 -10.89 1.83 -0.03
C TYR A 89 -11.77 2.91 0.59
N GLY A 90 -12.37 3.73 -0.28
CA GLY A 90 -13.44 4.63 0.12
C GLY A 90 -14.70 3.84 0.46
N VAL A 91 -15.59 4.45 1.23
CA VAL A 91 -16.92 3.89 1.53
C VAL A 91 -17.99 4.71 0.87
N ASP A 92 -19.07 4.04 0.48
CA ASP A 92 -20.30 4.67 0.02
C ASP A 92 -21.05 5.26 1.23
N GLU A 93 -21.41 6.55 1.16
CA GLU A 93 -21.97 7.28 2.30
C GLU A 93 -23.37 6.79 2.70
N GLU A 94 -24.14 6.24 1.75
CA GLU A 94 -25.50 5.77 2.00
C GLU A 94 -25.52 4.34 2.56
N THR A 95 -24.64 3.47 2.05
CA THR A 95 -24.65 2.03 2.37
C THR A 95 -23.54 1.60 3.33
N GLY A 96 -22.52 2.43 3.54
CA GLY A 96 -21.32 2.10 4.32
C GLY A 96 -20.45 1.01 3.67
N LYS A 97 -20.74 0.63 2.42
CA LYS A 97 -20.00 -0.44 1.72
C LYS A 97 -18.73 0.11 1.09
N LYS A 98 -17.69 -0.73 1.02
CA LYS A 98 -16.43 -0.41 0.33
C LYS A 98 -16.67 -0.20 -1.16
N VAL A 99 -16.08 0.84 -1.72
CA VAL A 99 -16.04 1.13 -3.15
C VAL A 99 -14.67 0.73 -3.69
N TYR A 100 -14.61 -0.33 -4.50
CA TYR A 100 -13.34 -0.92 -4.95
C TYR A 100 -12.61 -0.13 -6.04
N ASN A 101 -13.23 0.94 -6.54
CA ASN A 101 -12.72 1.79 -7.62
C ASN A 101 -12.26 3.17 -7.12
N LYS A 102 -12.31 3.44 -5.82
CA LYS A 102 -11.79 4.68 -5.26
C LYS A 102 -11.37 4.49 -3.81
N GLY A 103 -10.49 5.35 -3.35
CA GLY A 103 -10.12 5.37 -1.96
C GLY A 103 -9.10 6.44 -1.66
N PHE A 104 -8.30 6.17 -0.64
CA PHE A 104 -7.31 7.08 -0.14
C PHE A 104 -6.00 6.35 0.11
N LEU A 105 -4.93 7.12 0.15
CA LEU A 105 -3.63 6.65 0.56
C LEU A 105 -2.93 7.69 1.44
N ARG A 106 -2.03 7.22 2.30
CA ARG A 106 -1.12 8.03 3.11
C ARG A 106 0.29 7.49 2.98
N ILE A 107 1.25 8.39 2.85
CA ILE A 107 2.66 8.12 2.69
C ILE A 107 3.41 8.85 3.78
N ASN A 108 4.04 8.08 4.66
CA ASN A 108 4.88 8.58 5.74
C ASN A 108 6.34 8.21 5.49
N ARG A 109 7.24 9.06 5.95
CA ARG A 109 8.66 8.68 6.08
C ARG A 109 8.87 8.04 7.46
N ASN A 110 9.59 6.93 7.51
CA ASN A 110 10.00 6.27 8.76
C ASN A 110 11.08 7.07 9.51
#